data_AF-A0A8J2LXA4-F1
#
_entry.id   AF-A0A8J2LXA4-F1
#
_cell.length_a   1.000
_cell.length_b   1.000
_cell.length_c   1.000
_cell.angle_alpha   90.00
_cell.angle_beta   90.00
_cell.angle_gamma   90.00
#
_symmetry.space_group_name_H-M   'P 1'
#
loop_
_entity.id
_entity.type
_entity.pdbx_description
1 polymer ?
#
loop_
_entity_poly.entity_id
_entity_poly.type
_entity_poly.pdbx_seq_one_letter_code
_entity_poly.pdbx_strand_id
1 'polypeptide(L)'
;MDLAEANSSPEEEEFLNNRVPGKELKNHNKSLKMIQGSQIELERELENFGSKFENISLIPRRYTPRIGRTLEGTTTIGIMESIQARKSSCTIEITNRLHVPLDHPKYFSYGACRSPMPVQIPAHTVEAFGFSDTPGDCTRGVCSYHIEGTNVRIAAMYSITFGSFALGLVSEDTPIDYTFYYNARKNDDWDEKSDKRRGLAHNGAITVRHDNLVATATMTDSVKALVKIELSYAD
;
A
#
# COMPACT_ATOMS: atom_id res chain seq x y z
N MET A 1 23.62 45.21 42.89
CA MET A 1 24.53 44.88 43.99
C MET A 1 24.23 43.43 44.35
N ASP A 2 25.06 42.43 44.10
CA ASP A 2 26.45 42.41 43.67
C ASP A 2 26.70 41.15 42.82
N LEU A 3 27.51 41.32 41.78
CA LEU A 3 28.11 40.26 40.99
C LEU A 3 29.37 39.81 41.73
N ALA A 4 29.50 38.52 42.00
CA ALA A 4 30.74 37.94 42.51
C ALA A 4 31.57 37.40 41.34
N GLU A 5 32.74 38.01 41.19
CA GLU A 5 33.83 37.69 40.27
C GLU A 5 34.59 36.44 40.71
N ALA A 6 35.19 35.73 39.75
CA ALA A 6 36.30 34.82 39.99
C ALA A 6 37.30 34.86 38.83
N ASN A 7 38.29 35.76 38.98
CA ASN A 7 39.74 35.65 38.72
C ASN A 7 40.31 34.64 37.70
N SER A 8 40.89 35.20 36.62
CA SER A 8 42.31 35.13 36.14
C SER A 8 43.14 33.86 36.43
N SER A 9 43.63 33.09 35.43
CA SER A 9 44.82 33.30 34.54
C SER A 9 46.13 32.70 35.10
N PRO A 10 47.23 32.49 34.35
CA PRO A 10 47.53 31.80 33.06
C PRO A 10 48.68 30.75 33.27
N GLU A 11 49.49 30.46 32.23
CA GLU A 11 50.66 29.53 32.13
C GLU A 11 50.29 28.21 31.42
N GLU A 12 50.88 27.77 30.31
CA GLU A 12 52.12 28.12 29.62
C GLU A 12 52.02 27.71 28.13
N GLU A 13 52.60 28.53 27.26
CA GLU A 13 52.87 28.24 25.86
C GLU A 13 54.05 27.24 25.69
N GLU A 14 54.16 26.78 24.45
CA GLU A 14 55.29 26.08 23.82
C GLU A 14 55.45 24.58 24.11
N PHE A 15 55.19 23.77 23.08
CA PHE A 15 56.31 23.21 22.32
C PHE A 15 55.90 22.84 20.89
N LEU A 16 56.78 23.25 19.98
CA LEU A 16 56.68 23.26 18.53
C LEU A 16 56.56 21.88 17.87
N ASN A 17 55.89 21.90 16.71
CA ASN A 17 56.22 21.23 15.46
C ASN A 17 56.71 19.77 15.51
N ASN A 18 55.90 18.88 14.92
CA ASN A 18 56.44 17.88 14.00
C ASN A 18 55.60 17.74 12.72
N ARG A 19 56.30 17.89 11.60
CA ARG A 19 55.94 17.63 10.20
C ARG A 19 55.43 16.17 10.05
N VAL A 20 54.61 15.77 9.06
CA VAL A 20 54.86 15.73 7.61
C VAL A 20 53.54 15.52 6.83
N PRO A 21 53.43 15.98 5.56
CA PRO A 21 52.20 16.11 4.79
C PRO A 21 52.02 15.02 3.69
N GLY A 22 50.82 14.97 3.09
CA GLY A 22 50.73 14.65 1.66
C GLY A 22 50.06 13.34 1.20
N LYS A 23 49.33 12.60 2.04
CA LYS A 23 48.58 11.39 1.58
C LYS A 23 47.05 11.54 1.51
N GLU A 24 46.43 12.43 2.28
CA GLU A 24 44.96 12.48 2.35
C GLU A 24 44.28 13.25 1.21
N LEU A 25 44.95 14.25 0.61
CA LEU A 25 44.38 15.05 -0.48
C LEU A 25 44.22 14.32 -1.82
N LYS A 26 44.94 13.20 -2.04
CA LYS A 26 44.79 12.41 -3.29
C LYS A 26 43.55 11.51 -3.28
N ASN A 27 43.10 11.07 -2.10
CA ASN A 27 41.92 10.21 -1.98
C ASN A 27 40.62 11.01 -2.09
N HIS A 28 40.58 12.25 -1.60
CA HIS A 28 39.42 13.12 -1.72
C HIS A 28 39.11 13.52 -3.17
N ASN A 29 40.15 13.83 -3.97
CA ASN A 29 39.98 14.17 -5.38
C ASN A 29 39.60 12.97 -6.27
N LYS A 30 39.91 11.74 -5.85
CA LYS A 30 39.52 10.51 -6.58
C LYS A 30 38.05 10.16 -6.35
N SER A 31 37.52 10.37 -5.14
CA SER A 31 36.08 10.23 -4.83
C SER A 31 35.22 11.27 -5.56
N LEU A 32 35.65 12.53 -5.61
CA LEU A 32 34.89 13.59 -6.31
C LEU A 32 34.78 13.34 -7.83
N LYS A 33 35.82 12.77 -8.46
CA LYS A 33 35.78 12.40 -9.88
C LYS A 33 34.85 11.20 -10.17
N MET A 34 34.70 10.26 -9.23
CA MET A 34 33.74 9.15 -9.40
C MET A 34 32.30 9.62 -9.26
N ILE A 35 32.02 10.57 -8.36
CA ILE A 35 30.67 11.12 -8.17
C ILE A 35 30.22 11.92 -9.41
N GLN A 36 31.11 12.71 -10.02
CA GLN A 36 30.80 13.42 -11.27
C GLN A 36 30.61 12.50 -12.48
N GLY A 37 31.37 11.40 -12.57
CA GLY A 37 31.20 10.40 -13.62
C GLY A 37 29.82 9.72 -13.56
N SER A 38 29.38 9.34 -12.37
CA SER A 38 28.06 8.72 -12.15
C SER A 38 26.89 9.67 -12.39
N GLN A 39 27.07 10.97 -12.17
CA GLN A 39 26.03 11.97 -12.38
C GLN A 39 25.78 12.23 -13.88
N ILE A 40 26.85 12.27 -14.68
CA ILE A 40 26.77 12.40 -16.16
C ILE A 40 26.15 11.15 -16.80
N GLU A 41 26.40 9.97 -16.24
CA GLU A 41 25.83 8.71 -16.72
C GLU A 41 24.32 8.61 -16.41
N LEU A 42 23.89 9.08 -15.22
CA LEU A 42 22.47 9.23 -14.86
C LEU A 42 21.74 10.27 -15.72
N GLU A 43 22.37 11.40 -16.05
CA GLU A 43 21.78 12.40 -16.94
C GLU A 43 21.60 11.88 -18.37
N ARG A 44 22.56 11.07 -18.88
CA ARG A 44 22.41 10.38 -20.18
C ARG A 44 21.33 9.31 -20.17
N GLU A 45 21.16 8.57 -19.07
CA GLU A 45 20.04 7.63 -18.94
C GLU A 45 18.68 8.33 -18.88
N LEU A 46 18.61 9.49 -18.23
CA LEU A 46 17.41 10.33 -18.17
C LEU A 46 17.06 10.95 -19.53
N GLU A 47 18.04 11.43 -20.31
CA GLU A 47 17.81 11.91 -21.69
C GLU A 47 17.37 10.78 -22.64
N ASN A 48 17.93 9.58 -22.49
CA ASN A 48 17.47 8.39 -23.23
C ASN A 48 16.08 7.90 -22.79
N PHE A 49 15.66 8.19 -21.55
CA PHE A 49 14.30 7.93 -21.09
C PHE A 49 13.30 8.96 -21.64
N GLY A 50 13.67 10.25 -21.65
CA GLY A 50 12.82 11.34 -22.14
C GLY A 50 12.44 11.20 -23.61
N SER A 51 13.39 10.79 -24.46
CA SER A 51 13.17 10.63 -25.91
C SER A 51 12.29 9.42 -26.30
N LYS A 52 11.98 8.50 -25.37
CA LYS A 52 11.07 7.36 -25.62
C LYS A 52 9.60 7.63 -25.34
N PHE A 53 9.24 8.78 -24.75
CA PHE A 53 7.87 9.08 -24.33
C PHE A 53 7.18 10.22 -25.09
N GLU A 54 7.81 10.82 -26.08
CA GLU A 54 7.25 11.96 -26.83
C GLU A 54 6.05 11.64 -27.76
N ASN A 55 5.51 10.42 -27.74
CA ASN A 55 4.31 10.06 -28.53
C ASN A 55 3.18 9.39 -27.74
N ILE A 56 3.14 9.52 -26.41
CA ILE A 56 1.96 9.12 -25.62
C ILE A 56 1.21 10.38 -25.21
N SER A 57 0.19 10.72 -26.00
CA SER A 57 -0.83 11.70 -25.66
C SER A 57 -1.50 11.30 -24.34
N LEU A 58 -1.06 11.90 -23.23
CA LEU A 58 -1.71 11.82 -21.91
C LEU A 58 -2.94 12.72 -21.91
N ILE A 59 -3.98 12.32 -22.65
CA ILE A 59 -5.32 12.82 -22.38
C ILE A 59 -5.81 12.04 -21.14
N PRO A 60 -6.14 12.71 -20.02
CA PRO A 60 -6.77 12.05 -18.88
C PRO A 60 -8.13 11.54 -19.35
N ARG A 61 -8.23 10.24 -19.64
CA ARG A 61 -9.54 9.63 -19.87
C ARG A 61 -10.28 9.60 -18.54
N ARG A 62 -11.12 10.62 -18.32
CA ARG A 62 -12.22 10.54 -17.36
C ARG A 62 -13.07 9.35 -17.78
N TYR A 63 -12.89 8.22 -17.12
CA TYR A 63 -13.74 7.07 -17.34
C TYR A 63 -15.04 7.30 -16.58
N THR A 64 -16.06 7.78 -17.29
CA THR A 64 -17.44 7.71 -16.80
C THR A 64 -17.82 6.24 -16.65
N PRO A 65 -18.26 5.78 -15.46
CA PRO A 65 -18.71 4.41 -15.29
C PRO A 65 -19.90 4.18 -16.24
N ARG A 66 -19.78 3.17 -17.12
CA ARG A 66 -20.94 2.67 -17.87
C ARG A 66 -21.87 1.98 -16.88
N ILE A 67 -22.98 2.66 -16.60
CA ILE A 67 -24.13 2.14 -15.88
C ILE A 67 -24.67 0.91 -16.62
N GLY A 68 -24.91 -0.16 -15.86
CA GLY A 68 -25.92 -1.17 -16.15
C GLY A 68 -25.56 -2.27 -17.14
N ARG A 69 -24.93 -3.36 -16.64
CA ARG A 69 -25.39 -4.73 -16.91
C ARG A 69 -25.12 -5.59 -15.68
N THR A 70 -26.18 -5.86 -14.92
CA THR A 70 -26.24 -7.00 -14.00
C THR A 70 -26.05 -8.25 -14.86
N LEU A 71 -24.89 -8.89 -14.75
CA LEU A 71 -24.68 -10.23 -15.30
C LEU A 71 -25.31 -11.21 -14.29
N GLU A 72 -26.63 -11.33 -14.34
CA GLU A 72 -27.32 -12.45 -13.71
C GLU A 72 -26.70 -13.76 -14.23
N GLY A 73 -26.12 -14.54 -13.33
CA GLY A 73 -25.69 -15.91 -13.62
C GLY A 73 -24.20 -16.16 -13.84
N THR A 74 -23.29 -15.22 -13.51
CA THR A 74 -21.86 -15.59 -13.45
C THR A 74 -21.58 -16.27 -12.11
N THR A 75 -21.63 -17.61 -12.10
CA THR A 75 -21.15 -18.40 -10.96
C THR A 75 -19.73 -18.00 -10.59
N THR A 76 -19.42 -17.99 -9.28
CA THR A 76 -18.11 -17.65 -8.70
C THR A 76 -16.93 -18.31 -9.44
N ILE A 77 -17.15 -19.49 -10.01
CA ILE A 77 -16.19 -20.27 -10.82
C ILE A 77 -15.80 -19.54 -12.12
N GLY A 78 -16.76 -18.98 -12.87
CA GLY A 78 -16.47 -18.30 -14.15
C GLY A 78 -15.71 -16.97 -13.99
N ILE A 79 -15.92 -16.30 -12.86
CA ILE A 79 -15.14 -15.11 -12.48
C ILE A 79 -13.67 -15.50 -12.25
N MET A 80 -13.42 -16.61 -11.53
CA MET A 80 -12.07 -17.09 -11.25
C MET A 80 -11.32 -17.51 -12.52
N GLU A 81 -12.00 -18.13 -13.49
CA GLU A 81 -11.38 -18.59 -14.75
C GLU A 81 -10.91 -17.44 -15.66
N SER A 82 -11.71 -16.37 -15.81
CA SER A 82 -11.32 -15.22 -16.64
C SER A 82 -10.12 -14.43 -16.09
N ILE A 83 -9.94 -14.48 -14.76
CA ILE A 83 -8.84 -13.86 -14.03
C ILE A 83 -7.55 -14.69 -14.16
N GLN A 84 -7.63 -16.00 -14.39
CA GLN A 84 -6.48 -16.90 -14.44
C GLN A 84 -5.57 -16.74 -15.67
N ALA A 85 -5.99 -16.06 -16.74
CA ALA A 85 -5.15 -15.87 -17.94
C ALA A 85 -4.06 -14.79 -17.77
N ARG A 86 -4.01 -14.11 -16.61
CA ARG A 86 -3.09 -13.00 -16.33
C ARG A 86 -1.89 -13.43 -15.50
N LYS A 87 -0.80 -12.66 -15.59
CA LYS A 87 0.45 -12.95 -14.87
C LYS A 87 0.26 -12.79 -13.37
N SER A 88 -0.49 -11.77 -12.96
CA SER A 88 -0.88 -11.57 -11.57
C SER A 88 -2.34 -11.15 -11.42
N SER A 89 -2.98 -11.67 -10.37
CA SER A 89 -4.34 -11.35 -10.00
C SER A 89 -4.58 -11.50 -8.50
N CYS A 90 -5.61 -10.82 -8.01
CA CYS A 90 -6.07 -10.92 -6.65
C CYS A 90 -7.59 -11.09 -6.64
N THR A 91 -8.07 -12.18 -6.06
CA THR A 91 -9.48 -12.34 -5.71
C THR A 91 -9.67 -11.93 -4.26
N ILE A 92 -10.71 -11.15 -3.99
CA ILE A 92 -11.15 -10.81 -2.63
C ILE A 92 -12.46 -11.55 -2.40
N GLU A 93 -12.52 -12.34 -1.33
CA GLU A 93 -13.73 -13.04 -0.86
C GLU A 93 -14.10 -12.46 0.51
N ILE A 94 -15.35 -12.01 0.66
CA ILE A 94 -15.86 -11.43 1.89
C ILE A 94 -17.04 -12.27 2.38
N THR A 95 -16.87 -12.86 3.56
CA THR A 95 -17.93 -13.55 4.32
C THR A 95 -18.51 -12.56 5.33
N ASN A 96 -19.75 -12.15 5.12
CA ASN A 96 -20.48 -11.26 6.02
C ASN A 96 -21.35 -12.08 6.98
N ARG A 97 -20.93 -12.29 8.23
CA ARG A 97 -21.75 -12.94 9.28
C ARG A 97 -22.56 -11.94 10.12
N LEU A 98 -22.56 -10.66 9.75
CA LEU A 98 -23.34 -9.65 10.46
C LEU A 98 -24.83 -9.79 10.15
N HIS A 99 -25.67 -9.14 10.94
CA HIS A 99 -27.12 -9.03 10.69
C HIS A 99 -27.48 -7.88 9.74
N VAL A 100 -26.49 -7.14 9.25
CA VAL A 100 -26.64 -6.00 8.34
C VAL A 100 -25.81 -6.24 7.08
N PRO A 101 -26.25 -5.74 5.92
CA PRO A 101 -25.47 -5.81 4.70
C PRO A 101 -24.25 -4.87 4.72
N LEU A 102 -23.34 -5.11 3.79
CA LEU A 102 -22.24 -4.21 3.46
C LEU A 102 -22.59 -3.45 2.18
N ASP A 103 -22.39 -2.14 2.14
CA ASP A 103 -22.80 -1.30 1.01
C ASP A 103 -21.74 -0.23 0.64
N HIS A 104 -22.09 0.64 -0.30
CA HIS A 104 -21.27 1.75 -0.78
C HIS A 104 -19.79 1.37 -1.04
N PRO A 105 -19.53 0.41 -1.95
CA PRO A 105 -18.17 -0.04 -2.25
C PRO A 105 -17.31 1.12 -2.75
N LYS A 106 -16.08 1.20 -2.24
CA LYS A 106 -15.04 2.09 -2.76
C LYS A 106 -13.77 1.30 -3.01
N TYR A 107 -12.99 1.70 -4.01
CA TYR A 107 -11.70 1.11 -4.27
C TYR A 107 -10.74 2.07 -4.96
N PHE A 108 -9.46 1.78 -4.76
CA PHE A 108 -8.35 2.31 -5.53
C PHE A 108 -7.46 1.13 -5.92
N SER A 109 -7.02 1.05 -7.17
CA SER A 109 -6.19 -0.08 -7.62
C SER A 109 -5.21 0.34 -8.72
N TYR A 110 -3.99 -0.17 -8.63
CA TYR A 110 -3.10 -0.32 -9.78
C TYR A 110 -3.42 -1.66 -10.45
N GLY A 111 -3.86 -1.60 -11.69
CA GLY A 111 -4.42 -2.74 -12.42
C GLY A 111 -5.84 -2.44 -12.88
N ALA A 112 -6.59 -3.48 -13.23
CA ALA A 112 -7.99 -3.37 -13.63
C ALA A 112 -8.88 -4.22 -12.71
N CYS A 113 -9.96 -3.63 -12.22
CA CYS A 113 -11.08 -4.37 -11.65
C CYS A 113 -11.83 -5.04 -12.82
N ARG A 114 -11.68 -6.37 -12.95
CA ARG A 114 -12.27 -7.13 -14.07
C ARG A 114 -13.59 -7.78 -13.68
N SER A 115 -13.70 -8.19 -12.42
CA SER A 115 -14.97 -8.55 -11.81
C SER A 115 -15.37 -7.39 -10.90
N PRO A 116 -16.40 -6.61 -11.27
CA PRO A 116 -16.78 -5.43 -10.51
C PRO A 116 -17.12 -5.82 -9.07
N MET A 117 -16.77 -4.95 -8.13
CA MET A 117 -17.20 -5.09 -6.74
C MET A 117 -18.74 -5.12 -6.69
N PRO A 118 -19.36 -6.10 -6.01
CA PRO A 118 -20.78 -6.09 -5.73
C PRO A 118 -21.21 -4.77 -5.10
N VAL A 119 -22.35 -4.21 -5.53
CA VAL A 119 -22.87 -2.96 -4.95
C VAL A 119 -23.23 -3.15 -3.48
N GLN A 120 -23.63 -4.37 -3.12
CA GLN A 120 -23.98 -4.75 -1.76
C GLN A 120 -23.55 -6.21 -1.50
N ILE A 121 -23.18 -6.51 -0.27
CA ILE A 121 -22.95 -7.88 0.23
C ILE A 121 -23.98 -8.13 1.34
N PRO A 122 -25.04 -8.91 1.08
CA PRO A 122 -26.09 -9.15 2.07
C PRO A 122 -25.60 -9.77 3.38
N ALA A 123 -26.36 -9.60 4.45
CA ALA A 123 -26.14 -10.29 5.73
C ALA A 123 -26.13 -11.81 5.53
N HIS A 124 -25.24 -12.52 6.24
CA HIS A 124 -25.07 -13.99 6.20
C HIS A 124 -24.75 -14.56 4.81
N THR A 125 -24.05 -13.80 3.97
CA THR A 125 -23.64 -14.24 2.63
C THR A 125 -22.13 -14.17 2.42
N VAL A 126 -21.68 -14.78 1.32
CA VAL A 126 -20.29 -14.74 0.86
C VAL A 126 -20.29 -14.23 -0.56
N GLU A 127 -19.49 -13.19 -0.82
CA GLU A 127 -19.34 -12.59 -2.15
C GLU A 127 -17.86 -12.50 -2.52
N ALA A 128 -17.57 -12.56 -3.82
CA ALA A 128 -16.20 -12.47 -4.32
C ALA A 128 -16.07 -11.60 -5.57
N PHE A 129 -14.97 -10.85 -5.64
CA PHE A 129 -14.62 -9.99 -6.76
C PHE A 129 -13.10 -10.00 -6.98
N GLY A 130 -12.64 -9.39 -8.07
CA GLY A 130 -11.27 -9.59 -8.49
C GLY A 130 -10.63 -8.46 -9.28
N PHE A 131 -9.34 -8.31 -9.01
CA PHE A 131 -8.45 -7.37 -9.67
C PHE A 131 -7.38 -8.15 -10.43
N SER A 132 -7.02 -7.66 -11.61
CA SER A 132 -5.93 -8.21 -12.40
C SER A 132 -4.91 -7.14 -12.71
N ASP A 133 -3.70 -7.58 -13.05
CA ASP A 133 -2.71 -6.67 -13.61
C ASP A 133 -3.17 -5.97 -14.91
N THR A 134 -2.47 -4.87 -15.16
CA THR A 134 -2.32 -4.27 -16.48
C THR A 134 -0.94 -4.65 -17.04
N PRO A 135 -0.76 -4.70 -18.36
CA PRO A 135 0.54 -5.05 -18.94
C PRO A 135 1.69 -4.21 -18.34
N GLY A 136 2.67 -4.88 -17.72
CA GLY A 136 3.87 -4.24 -17.18
C GLY A 136 3.89 -3.93 -15.68
N ASP A 137 2.80 -4.15 -14.93
CA ASP A 137 2.78 -3.96 -13.46
C ASP A 137 1.97 -5.07 -12.78
N CYS A 138 2.26 -5.38 -11.52
CA CYS A 138 1.48 -6.35 -10.74
C CYS A 138 0.26 -5.66 -10.09
N THR A 139 -0.82 -6.41 -9.86
CA THR A 139 -1.99 -5.82 -9.21
C THR A 139 -1.76 -5.53 -7.71
N ARG A 140 -2.24 -4.38 -7.27
CA ARG A 140 -2.24 -3.92 -5.88
C ARG A 140 -3.32 -2.86 -5.71
N GLY A 141 -3.86 -2.72 -4.50
CA GLY A 141 -4.93 -1.77 -4.28
C GLY A 141 -5.54 -1.86 -2.91
N VAL A 142 -6.60 -1.09 -2.73
CA VAL A 142 -7.44 -1.08 -1.55
C VAL A 142 -8.90 -1.13 -1.98
N CYS A 143 -9.71 -1.87 -1.24
CA CYS A 143 -11.15 -1.92 -1.40
C CYS A 143 -11.82 -1.80 -0.04
N SER A 144 -13.03 -1.25 0.00
CA SER A 144 -13.78 -1.11 1.23
C SER A 144 -15.28 -1.23 1.00
N TYR A 145 -15.99 -1.61 2.06
CA TYR A 145 -17.43 -1.49 2.17
C TYR A 145 -17.81 -0.78 3.46
N HIS A 146 -18.89 -0.02 3.42
CA HIS A 146 -19.55 0.50 4.60
C HIS A 146 -20.42 -0.59 5.24
N ILE A 147 -20.47 -0.63 6.57
CA ILE A 147 -21.28 -1.56 7.34
C ILE A 147 -22.58 -0.83 7.69
N GLU A 148 -23.71 -1.24 7.10
CA GLU A 148 -24.98 -0.52 7.22
C GLU A 148 -25.38 -0.34 8.71
N GLY A 149 -25.81 0.87 9.07
CA GLY A 149 -26.20 1.21 10.45
C GLY A 149 -25.04 1.57 11.38
N THR A 150 -23.82 1.74 10.85
CA THR A 150 -22.64 2.19 11.62
C THR A 150 -22.00 3.41 10.96
N ASN A 151 -20.97 4.00 11.59
CA ASN A 151 -20.09 4.98 10.93
C ASN A 151 -18.77 4.33 10.51
N VAL A 152 -18.78 3.02 10.25
CA VAL A 152 -17.58 2.18 10.08
C VAL A 152 -17.57 1.53 8.70
N ARG A 153 -16.37 1.43 8.16
CA ARG A 153 -16.03 0.68 6.95
C ARG A 153 -15.08 -0.45 7.28
N ILE A 154 -15.30 -1.58 6.64
CA ILE A 154 -14.23 -2.56 6.44
C ILE A 154 -13.38 -2.11 5.25
N ALA A 155 -12.07 -2.00 5.45
CA ALA A 155 -11.12 -1.66 4.40
C ALA A 155 -10.01 -2.73 4.34
N ALA A 156 -9.71 -3.18 3.13
CA ALA A 156 -8.68 -4.18 2.88
C ALA A 156 -7.68 -3.68 1.83
N MET A 157 -6.40 -3.81 2.14
CA MET A 157 -5.29 -3.59 1.21
C MET A 157 -4.74 -4.93 0.74
N TYR A 158 -4.34 -4.99 -0.53
CA TYR A 158 -3.61 -6.12 -1.07
C TYR A 158 -2.46 -5.66 -1.97
N SER A 159 -1.36 -6.41 -1.97
CA SER A 159 -0.25 -6.18 -2.88
C SER A 159 0.46 -7.49 -3.23
N ILE A 160 0.29 -7.94 -4.48
CA ILE A 160 0.90 -9.18 -4.98
C ILE A 160 2.42 -9.06 -5.03
N THR A 161 2.95 -7.93 -5.52
CA THR A 161 4.40 -7.70 -5.62
C THR A 161 5.16 -7.90 -4.31
N PHE A 162 4.52 -7.56 -3.18
CA PHE A 162 5.14 -7.58 -1.86
C PHE A 162 4.62 -8.72 -0.99
N GLY A 163 3.73 -9.58 -1.52
CA GLY A 163 3.11 -10.66 -0.76
C GLY A 163 2.46 -10.18 0.55
N SER A 164 1.82 -9.01 0.52
CA SER A 164 1.32 -8.35 1.73
C SER A 164 -0.12 -7.91 1.58
N PHE A 165 -0.84 -7.94 2.70
CA PHE A 165 -2.21 -7.45 2.80
C PHE A 165 -2.40 -6.68 4.09
N ALA A 166 -3.50 -5.95 4.21
CA ALA A 166 -3.87 -5.30 5.46
C ALA A 166 -5.40 -5.26 5.59
N LEU A 167 -5.90 -5.25 6.82
CA LEU A 167 -7.32 -5.16 7.15
C LEU A 167 -7.55 -4.10 8.22
N GLY A 168 -8.56 -3.24 8.05
CA GLY A 168 -8.92 -2.26 9.05
C GLY A 168 -10.41 -1.97 9.12
N LEU A 169 -10.90 -1.69 10.33
CA LEU A 169 -12.20 -1.10 10.60
C LEU A 169 -11.97 0.41 10.77
N VAL A 170 -12.45 1.20 9.82
CA VAL A 170 -12.11 2.62 9.70
C VAL A 170 -13.37 3.47 9.64
N SER A 171 -13.28 4.77 9.94
CA SER A 171 -14.43 5.68 9.81
C SER A 171 -14.97 5.70 8.38
N GLU A 172 -16.28 5.84 8.21
CA GLU A 172 -16.95 5.96 6.91
C GLU A 172 -16.36 7.09 6.05
N ASP A 173 -15.92 8.18 6.65
CA ASP A 173 -15.35 9.33 5.94
C ASP A 173 -13.91 9.10 5.47
N THR A 174 -13.29 8.00 5.87
CA THR A 174 -11.90 7.68 5.49
C THR A 174 -11.77 7.59 3.97
N PRO A 175 -10.88 8.39 3.35
CA PRO A 175 -10.60 8.28 1.92
C PRO A 175 -10.03 6.90 1.56
N ILE A 176 -10.52 6.31 0.47
CA ILE A 176 -10.08 5.00 -0.04
C ILE A 176 -9.34 5.25 -1.35
N ASP A 177 -8.09 5.71 -1.21
CA ASP A 177 -7.27 6.24 -2.29
C ASP A 177 -5.82 5.72 -2.23
N TYR A 178 -4.95 6.33 -3.02
CA TYR A 178 -3.52 6.01 -3.04
C TYR A 178 -2.84 6.24 -1.69
N THR A 179 -3.19 7.30 -0.98
CA THR A 179 -2.61 7.64 0.32
C THR A 179 -2.97 6.57 1.34
N PHE A 180 -4.23 6.13 1.37
CA PHE A 180 -4.66 5.02 2.21
C PHE A 180 -3.88 3.73 1.89
N TYR A 181 -3.75 3.38 0.60
CA TYR A 181 -2.93 2.25 0.16
C TYR A 181 -1.48 2.35 0.65
N TYR A 182 -0.85 3.52 0.45
CA TYR A 182 0.55 3.74 0.80
C TYR A 182 0.78 3.61 2.31
N ASN A 183 -0.10 4.20 3.12
CA ASN A 183 -0.01 4.14 4.58
C ASN A 183 -0.24 2.72 5.11
N ALA A 184 -1.27 2.03 4.62
CA ALA A 184 -1.54 0.63 4.98
C ALA A 184 -0.38 -0.30 4.62
N ARG A 185 0.36 0.02 3.56
CA ARG A 185 1.55 -0.73 3.15
C ARG A 185 2.76 -0.41 4.02
N LYS A 186 3.03 0.87 4.29
CA LYS A 186 4.22 1.31 5.04
C LYS A 186 4.14 1.00 6.52
N ASN A 187 2.94 0.75 7.03
CA ASN A 187 2.64 0.40 8.41
C ASN A 187 2.80 1.58 9.39
N ASP A 188 2.73 2.81 8.89
CA ASP A 188 3.01 3.98 9.72
C ASP A 188 1.94 4.24 10.80
N ASP A 189 0.76 3.60 10.72
CA ASP A 189 -0.34 3.68 11.69
C ASP A 189 -1.09 2.34 11.90
N TRP A 190 -0.44 1.21 11.61
CA TRP A 190 -1.07 -0.13 11.58
C TRP A 190 -0.38 -1.04 12.59
N ASP A 191 -0.57 -0.74 13.87
CA ASP A 191 0.00 -1.48 14.99
C ASP A 191 -0.98 -2.54 15.53
N GLU A 192 -0.48 -3.45 16.38
CA GLU A 192 -1.28 -4.55 16.94
C GLU A 192 -2.40 -4.09 17.90
N LYS A 193 -2.37 -2.84 18.34
CA LYS A 193 -3.35 -2.26 19.27
C LYS A 193 -4.40 -1.42 18.56
N SER A 194 -4.21 -1.16 17.27
CA SER A 194 -5.12 -0.38 16.45
C SER A 194 -6.16 -1.25 15.78
N ASP A 195 -7.24 -0.62 15.32
CA ASP A 195 -8.32 -1.25 14.56
C ASP A 195 -7.89 -1.59 13.12
N LYS A 196 -6.58 -1.58 12.85
CA LYS A 196 -5.95 -1.74 11.55
C LYS A 196 -4.70 -2.62 11.69
N ARG A 197 -4.59 -3.68 10.91
CA ARG A 197 -3.41 -4.58 10.97
C ARG A 197 -2.90 -4.97 9.60
N ARG A 198 -1.59 -5.03 9.47
CA ARG A 198 -0.92 -5.53 8.27
C ARG A 198 -0.51 -7.00 8.46
N GLY A 199 -0.67 -7.80 7.42
CA GLY A 199 -0.23 -9.18 7.34
C GLY A 199 0.68 -9.43 6.12
N LEU A 200 1.40 -10.54 6.17
CA LEU A 200 2.10 -11.12 5.01
C LEU A 200 1.38 -12.41 4.62
N ALA A 201 1.39 -12.74 3.33
CA ALA A 201 0.65 -13.88 2.79
C ALA A 201 1.03 -15.23 3.44
N HIS A 202 2.25 -15.36 3.95
CA HIS A 202 2.72 -16.58 4.63
C HIS A 202 2.55 -16.54 6.17
N ASN A 203 2.09 -15.42 6.74
CA ASN A 203 2.06 -15.21 8.20
C ASN A 203 0.67 -15.45 8.85
N GLY A 204 -0.19 -16.21 8.17
CA GLY A 204 -1.50 -16.60 8.71
C GLY A 204 -2.52 -15.45 8.73
N ALA A 205 -3.49 -15.56 9.65
CA ALA A 205 -4.60 -14.63 9.75
C ALA A 205 -4.24 -13.38 10.56
N ILE A 206 -4.75 -12.23 10.13
CA ILE A 206 -4.80 -11.01 10.94
C ILE A 206 -6.24 -10.80 11.42
N THR A 207 -6.39 -10.33 12.64
CA THR A 207 -7.70 -9.96 13.20
C THR A 207 -7.62 -8.54 13.75
N VAL A 208 -8.64 -7.74 13.44
CA VAL A 208 -8.87 -6.42 13.99
C VAL A 208 -10.24 -6.37 14.67
N ARG A 209 -10.40 -5.46 15.62
CA ARG A 209 -11.63 -5.25 16.38
C ARG A 209 -11.93 -3.76 16.43
N HIS A 210 -13.20 -3.40 16.45
CA HIS A 210 -13.67 -2.04 16.73
C HIS A 210 -15.06 -2.15 17.35
N ASP A 211 -15.21 -1.66 18.58
CA ASP A 211 -16.41 -1.88 19.40
C ASP A 211 -16.80 -3.38 19.48
N ASN A 212 -17.98 -3.74 18.98
CA ASN A 212 -18.49 -5.11 18.92
C ASN A 212 -18.22 -5.82 17.59
N LEU A 213 -17.48 -5.21 16.66
CA LEU A 213 -17.16 -5.77 15.36
C LEU A 213 -15.80 -6.47 15.39
N VAL A 214 -15.73 -7.63 14.74
CA VAL A 214 -14.51 -8.40 14.52
C VAL A 214 -14.35 -8.63 13.03
N ALA A 215 -13.17 -8.31 12.50
CA ALA A 215 -12.82 -8.64 11.13
C ALA A 215 -11.52 -9.44 11.10
N THR A 216 -11.53 -10.56 10.39
CA THR A 216 -10.37 -11.43 10.21
C THR A 216 -10.05 -11.57 8.74
N ALA A 217 -8.77 -11.54 8.37
CA ALA A 217 -8.35 -11.77 7.00
C ALA A 217 -7.12 -12.66 6.86
N THR A 218 -7.04 -13.35 5.73
CA THR A 218 -5.88 -14.14 5.29
C THR A 218 -5.58 -13.82 3.83
N MET A 219 -4.36 -14.09 3.38
CA MET A 219 -3.95 -13.99 1.98
C MET A 219 -3.14 -15.22 1.59
N THR A 220 -3.37 -15.79 0.40
CA THR A 220 -2.52 -16.86 -0.12
C THR A 220 -1.22 -16.31 -0.72
N ASP A 221 -0.10 -17.00 -0.51
CA ASP A 221 1.20 -16.63 -1.09
C ASP A 221 1.32 -17.12 -2.54
N SER A 222 0.76 -16.33 -3.46
CA SER A 222 0.68 -16.66 -4.88
C SER A 222 0.59 -15.40 -5.75
N VAL A 223 1.09 -15.48 -6.97
CA VAL A 223 0.86 -14.45 -8.01
C VAL A 223 -0.62 -14.33 -8.39
N LYS A 224 -1.40 -15.38 -8.13
CA LYS A 224 -2.86 -15.41 -8.17
C LYS A 224 -3.37 -15.52 -6.74
N ALA A 225 -3.31 -14.43 -6.00
CA ALA A 225 -3.64 -14.44 -4.59
C ALA A 225 -5.15 -14.47 -4.36
N LEU A 226 -5.53 -15.04 -3.23
CA LEU A 226 -6.87 -14.99 -2.67
C LEU A 226 -6.77 -14.34 -1.30
N VAL A 227 -7.44 -13.20 -1.13
CA VAL A 227 -7.65 -12.58 0.19
C VAL A 227 -9.04 -12.98 0.66
N LYS A 228 -9.10 -13.67 1.80
CA LYS A 228 -10.37 -14.00 2.46
C LYS A 228 -10.57 -13.06 3.64
N ILE A 229 -11.76 -12.49 3.75
CA ILE A 229 -12.17 -11.59 4.84
C ILE A 229 -13.42 -12.18 5.47
N GLU A 230 -13.45 -12.30 6.79
CA GLU A 230 -14.62 -12.69 7.56
C GLU A 230 -14.97 -11.58 8.55
N LEU A 231 -16.25 -11.18 8.56
CA LEU A 231 -16.82 -10.18 9.46
C LEU A 231 -17.83 -10.84 10.38
N SER A 232 -17.74 -10.58 11.68
CA SER A 232 -18.68 -11.06 12.69
C SER A 232 -18.82 -10.05 13.83
N TYR A 233 -19.79 -10.27 14.71
CA TYR A 233 -19.79 -9.63 16.03
C TYR A 233 -18.81 -10.36 16.97
N ALA A 234 -18.34 -9.66 17.99
CA ALA A 234 -17.61 -10.27 19.11
C ALA A 234 -18.58 -11.10 19.96
N ASP A 235 -18.13 -12.29 20.36
CA ASP A 235 -18.85 -13.18 21.28
C ASP A 235 -18.90 -12.63 22.72
#